data_AF-A0A173YTI3-F1
#
_entry.id   AF-A0A173YTI3-F1
#
_cell.length_a   1.000
_cell.length_b   1.000
_cell.length_c   1.000
_cell.angle_alpha   90.00
_cell.angle_beta   90.00
_cell.angle_gamma   90.00
#
_symmetry.space_group_name_H-M   'P 1'
#
loop_
_entity.id
_entity.type
_entity.pdbx_description
1 polymer ?
#
loop_
_entity_poly.entity_id
_entity_poly.type
_entity_poly.pdbx_seq_one_letter_code
_entity_poly.pdbx_strand_id
1 'polypeptide(L)'
;MPDTIKRNREVFSIQKQNENKIILDKKRLPKIKKRQEKIDKAKKRAQEMEPEFLDVLMGLYDRKSVSQKDKVYILLELEKYYCKKTINFFKKVADSEYNRQLRNMAFEHLQSLGHYAVLRKQKYMQIHTKNRKRKQRIKETAYEVYNIEAIPQELEYRIENSKEQKIKTYDYFVSHSSSDYESVQSLITSLNKANKNVYCDWKADNNYLKRHLVCEATKNVINKRIEQSKKIIFVDSVASRNSCWVKYELNYANQQGKAILVSSKDSIDEGYICLETLKDEWFIDSDYESILQL
;
A
#
# COMPACT_ATOMS: atom_id res chain seq x y z
N MET A 1 -5.19 26.46 63.32
CA MET A 1 -3.82 25.98 63.01
C MET A 1 -3.92 25.14 61.75
N PRO A 2 -3.37 25.58 60.60
CA PRO A 2 -3.47 24.82 59.36
C PRO A 2 -2.46 23.67 59.34
N ASP A 3 -2.91 22.48 58.98
CA ASP A 3 -2.07 21.30 58.78
C ASP A 3 -1.01 21.57 57.71
N THR A 4 0.23 21.75 58.14
CA THR A 4 1.40 21.80 57.27
C THR A 4 1.59 20.42 56.63
N ILE A 5 1.19 20.30 55.36
CA ILE A 5 1.54 19.16 54.51
C ILE A 5 3.07 19.12 54.43
N LYS A 6 3.70 18.24 55.21
CA LYS A 6 5.12 17.90 55.10
C LYS A 6 5.35 17.28 53.72
N ARG A 7 5.68 18.09 52.72
CA ARG A 7 6.27 17.58 51.47
C ARG A 7 7.65 17.05 51.81
N ASN A 8 7.76 15.73 51.98
CA ASN A 8 9.05 15.05 52.01
C ASN A 8 9.82 15.46 50.75
N ARG A 9 10.88 16.25 50.91
CA ARG A 9 11.85 16.51 49.86
C ARG A 9 12.68 15.24 49.72
N GLU A 10 12.19 14.28 48.93
CA GLU A 10 13.02 13.15 48.53
C GLU A 10 14.27 13.72 47.85
N VAL A 11 15.44 13.49 48.46
CA VAL A 11 16.72 13.90 47.90
C VAL A 11 16.93 13.09 46.62
N PHE A 12 17.04 13.79 45.49
CA PHE A 12 17.29 13.17 44.19
C PHE A 12 18.60 12.36 44.24
N SER A 13 18.52 11.08 43.87
CA SER A 13 19.66 10.17 43.78
C SER A 13 19.84 9.67 42.36
N ILE A 14 21.02 9.96 41.78
CA ILE A 14 21.40 9.52 40.43
C ILE A 14 21.42 7.99 40.34
N GLN A 15 21.87 7.32 41.41
CA GLN A 15 21.90 5.85 41.46
C GLN A 15 20.50 5.25 41.40
N LYS A 16 19.57 5.77 42.22
CA LYS A 16 18.16 5.34 42.21
C LYS A 16 17.48 5.66 40.87
N GLN A 17 17.82 6.78 40.23
CA GLN A 17 17.34 7.11 38.89
C GLN A 17 17.81 6.09 37.85
N ASN A 18 19.09 5.70 37.88
CA ASN A 18 19.66 4.71 36.96
C ASN A 18 19.05 3.32 37.16
N GLU A 19 18.86 2.88 38.40
CA GLU A 19 18.18 1.62 38.72
C GLU A 19 16.73 1.63 38.19
N ASN A 20 15.99 2.70 38.44
CA ASN A 20 14.63 2.87 37.91
C ASN A 20 14.60 2.88 36.38
N LYS A 21 15.58 3.50 35.74
CA LYS A 21 15.73 3.49 34.28
C LYS A 21 15.95 2.07 33.76
N ILE A 22 16.85 1.30 34.35
CA ILE A 22 17.11 -0.10 33.97
C ILE A 22 15.83 -0.94 34.12
N ILE A 23 15.08 -0.77 35.22
CA ILE A 23 13.81 -1.46 35.45
C ILE A 23 12.78 -1.06 34.38
N LEU A 24 12.70 0.23 34.05
CA LEU A 24 11.79 0.75 33.03
C LEU A 24 12.16 0.19 31.65
N ASP A 25 13.44 0.21 31.29
CA ASP A 25 13.95 -0.26 30.01
C ASP A 25 13.69 -1.76 29.82
N LYS A 26 13.98 -2.58 30.84
CA LYS A 26 13.64 -4.01 30.83
C LYS A 26 12.14 -4.26 30.57
N LYS A 27 11.26 -3.40 31.09
CA LYS A 27 9.80 -3.49 30.89
C LYS A 27 9.33 -2.92 29.54
N ARG A 28 9.97 -1.87 29.03
CA ARG A 28 9.49 -1.07 27.88
C ARG A 28 10.14 -1.45 26.57
N LEU A 29 11.45 -1.72 26.53
CA LEU A 29 12.18 -2.05 25.30
C LEU A 29 11.54 -3.22 24.52
N PRO A 30 11.11 -4.33 25.15
CA PRO A 30 10.47 -5.42 24.41
C PRO A 30 9.15 -4.99 23.76
N LYS A 31 8.36 -4.11 24.43
CA LYS A 31 7.10 -3.59 23.90
C LYS A 31 7.33 -2.60 22.75
N ILE A 32 8.38 -1.78 22.86
CA ILE A 32 8.81 -0.86 21.79
C ILE A 32 9.26 -1.66 20.58
N LYS A 33 10.09 -2.69 20.77
CA LYS A 33 10.57 -3.58 19.70
C LYS A 33 9.40 -4.22 18.95
N LYS A 34 8.45 -4.84 19.66
CA LYS A 34 7.23 -5.41 19.05
C LYS A 34 6.40 -4.38 18.28
N ARG A 35 6.35 -3.13 18.74
CA ARG A 35 5.65 -2.05 18.05
C ARG A 35 6.42 -1.65 16.78
N GLN A 36 7.73 -1.53 16.86
CA GLN A 36 8.58 -1.18 15.74
C GLN A 36 8.50 -2.24 14.63
N GLU A 37 8.56 -3.53 14.99
CA GLU A 37 8.39 -4.65 14.05
C GLU A 37 7.05 -4.59 13.30
N LYS A 38 5.96 -4.18 13.96
CA LYS A 38 4.66 -3.99 13.31
C LYS A 38 4.66 -2.80 12.34
N ILE A 39 5.30 -1.70 12.73
CA ILE A 39 5.42 -0.50 11.88
C ILE A 39 6.29 -0.84 10.66
N ASP A 40 7.41 -1.51 10.85
CA ASP A 40 8.32 -1.90 9.77
C ASP A 40 7.61 -2.86 8.80
N LYS A 41 6.81 -3.81 9.31
CA LYS A 41 5.97 -4.67 8.47
C LYS A 41 4.91 -3.89 7.69
N ALA A 42 4.29 -2.88 8.28
CA ALA A 42 3.32 -2.02 7.59
C ALA A 42 3.99 -1.17 6.50
N LYS A 43 5.13 -0.55 6.80
CA LYS A 43 5.94 0.22 5.83
C LYS A 43 6.43 -0.66 4.68
N LYS A 44 6.90 -1.87 4.97
CA LYS A 44 7.29 -2.86 3.95
C LYS A 44 6.15 -3.18 2.98
N ARG A 45 4.87 -3.04 3.35
CA ARG A 45 3.75 -3.28 2.43
C ARG A 45 3.52 -2.10 1.49
N ALA A 46 3.65 -0.87 1.99
CA ALA A 46 3.54 0.34 1.19
C ALA A 46 4.74 0.54 0.24
N GLN A 47 4.57 1.44 -0.72
CA GLN A 47 5.62 1.97 -1.58
C GLN A 47 6.05 3.35 -1.07
N GLU A 48 7.32 3.50 -0.71
CA GLU A 48 7.86 4.75 -0.16
C GLU A 48 8.28 5.72 -1.28
N MET A 49 7.28 6.25 -2.00
CA MET A 49 7.48 7.15 -3.13
C MET A 49 6.21 7.94 -3.45
N GLU A 50 6.29 8.88 -4.41
CA GLU A 50 5.17 9.76 -4.76
C GLU A 50 4.84 9.67 -6.27
N PRO A 51 3.85 8.86 -6.68
CA PRO A 51 3.43 8.81 -8.07
C PRO A 51 2.60 10.03 -8.49
N GLU A 52 2.70 10.39 -9.77
CA GLU A 52 2.06 11.57 -10.36
C GLU A 52 0.53 11.59 -10.20
N PHE A 53 -0.12 10.42 -10.23
CA PHE A 53 -1.58 10.32 -10.14
C PHE A 53 -2.13 10.49 -8.72
N LEU A 54 -1.30 10.60 -7.67
CA LEU A 54 -1.78 10.74 -6.28
C LEU A 54 -2.65 11.99 -6.10
N ASP A 55 -2.25 13.11 -6.68
CA ASP A 55 -3.00 14.36 -6.55
C ASP A 55 -4.37 14.24 -7.23
N VAL A 56 -4.44 13.51 -8.36
CA VAL A 56 -5.69 13.22 -9.05
C VAL A 56 -6.57 12.29 -8.19
N LEU A 57 -6.03 11.25 -7.56
CA LEU A 57 -6.77 10.38 -6.64
C LEU A 57 -7.35 11.13 -5.45
N MET A 58 -6.55 11.98 -4.80
CA MET A 58 -7.01 12.81 -3.69
C MET A 58 -8.09 13.80 -4.16
N GLY A 59 -7.92 14.36 -5.35
CA GLY A 59 -8.93 15.21 -6.00
C GLY A 59 -10.23 14.46 -6.32
N LEU A 60 -10.15 13.17 -6.70
CA LEU A 60 -11.34 12.33 -6.87
C LEU A 60 -12.08 12.17 -5.54
N TYR A 61 -11.38 11.92 -4.44
CA TYR A 61 -12.00 11.75 -3.11
C TYR A 61 -12.79 12.99 -2.64
N ASP A 62 -12.25 14.19 -2.86
CA ASP A 62 -12.85 15.45 -2.40
C ASP A 62 -14.09 15.88 -3.22
N ARG A 63 -14.42 15.20 -4.33
CA ARG A 63 -15.60 15.54 -5.16
C ARG A 63 -16.90 15.23 -4.44
N LYS A 64 -17.87 16.13 -4.59
CA LYS A 64 -19.20 16.05 -3.93
C LYS A 64 -20.08 14.90 -4.43
N SER A 65 -19.84 14.40 -5.65
CA SER A 65 -20.64 13.35 -6.29
C SER A 65 -20.18 11.93 -5.96
N VAL A 66 -19.04 11.79 -5.27
CA VAL A 66 -18.41 10.49 -5.01
C VAL A 66 -19.22 9.73 -3.98
N SER A 67 -19.50 8.46 -4.28
CA SER A 67 -20.22 7.59 -3.36
C SER A 67 -19.34 7.17 -2.19
N GLN A 68 -19.95 6.68 -1.11
CA GLN A 68 -19.20 6.09 0.01
C GLN A 68 -18.32 4.92 -0.46
N LYS A 69 -18.85 4.08 -1.35
CA LYS A 69 -18.13 2.97 -1.99
C LYS A 69 -16.85 3.43 -2.68
N ASP A 70 -16.96 4.45 -3.53
CA ASP A 70 -15.81 5.00 -4.26
C ASP A 70 -14.76 5.61 -3.32
N LYS A 71 -15.20 6.29 -2.24
CA LYS A 71 -14.28 6.82 -1.23
C LYS A 71 -13.49 5.73 -0.54
N VAL A 72 -14.13 4.62 -0.16
CA VAL A 72 -13.44 3.46 0.45
C VAL A 72 -12.37 2.93 -0.49
N TYR A 73 -12.69 2.74 -1.77
CA TYR A 73 -11.69 2.30 -2.75
C TYR A 73 -10.53 3.28 -2.90
N ILE A 74 -10.81 4.58 -3.02
CA ILE A 74 -9.76 5.59 -3.16
C ILE A 74 -8.84 5.58 -1.94
N LEU A 75 -9.39 5.46 -0.72
CA LEU A 75 -8.57 5.33 0.48
C LEU A 75 -7.64 4.12 0.39
N LEU A 76 -8.17 2.93 0.04
CA LEU A 76 -7.34 1.72 -0.08
C LEU A 76 -6.25 1.84 -1.15
N GLU A 77 -6.49 2.61 -2.21
CA GLU A 77 -5.45 2.90 -3.20
C GLU A 77 -4.38 3.85 -2.65
N LEU A 78 -4.76 4.87 -1.90
CA LEU A 78 -3.84 5.80 -1.26
C LEU A 78 -3.02 5.13 -0.14
N GLU A 79 -3.58 4.15 0.57
CA GLU A 79 -2.88 3.39 1.62
C GLU A 79 -1.66 2.61 1.10
N LYS A 80 -1.60 2.33 -0.21
CA LYS A 80 -0.47 1.64 -0.84
C LYS A 80 0.78 2.51 -0.95
N TYR A 81 0.66 3.82 -0.75
CA TYR A 81 1.76 4.77 -0.91
C TYR A 81 2.10 5.49 0.38
N TYR A 82 3.38 5.49 0.73
CA TYR A 82 3.91 6.18 1.90
C TYR A 82 4.72 7.39 1.48
N CYS A 83 4.09 8.57 1.51
CA CYS A 83 4.75 9.84 1.26
C CYS A 83 4.12 10.96 2.12
N LYS A 84 4.75 12.14 2.14
CA LYS A 84 4.25 13.27 2.94
C LYS A 84 2.82 13.66 2.55
N LYS A 85 2.48 13.60 1.26
CA LYS A 85 1.14 13.91 0.76
C LYS A 85 0.09 12.94 1.29
N THR A 86 0.31 11.63 1.19
CA THR A 86 -0.67 10.64 1.68
C THR A 86 -0.86 10.76 3.19
N ILE A 87 0.22 10.94 3.96
CA ILE A 87 0.11 11.17 5.41
C ILE A 87 -0.71 12.42 5.75
N ASN A 88 -0.46 13.54 5.07
CA ASN A 88 -1.22 14.77 5.28
C ASN A 88 -2.69 14.60 4.89
N PHE A 89 -2.95 13.89 3.79
CA PHE A 89 -4.29 13.56 3.35
C PHE A 89 -5.04 12.71 4.39
N PHE A 90 -4.46 11.63 4.89
CA PHE A 90 -5.10 10.78 5.91
C PHE A 90 -5.30 11.52 7.23
N LYS A 91 -4.39 12.41 7.64
CA LYS A 91 -4.60 13.28 8.81
C LYS A 91 -5.83 14.17 8.62
N LYS A 92 -5.92 14.84 7.46
CA LYS A 92 -7.11 15.64 7.09
C LYS A 92 -8.39 14.80 7.13
N VAL A 93 -8.38 13.59 6.56
CA VAL A 93 -9.55 12.69 6.57
C VAL A 93 -9.93 12.32 8.01
N ALA A 94 -8.98 11.85 8.82
CA ALA A 94 -9.23 11.48 10.22
C ALA A 94 -9.82 12.64 11.05
N ASP A 95 -9.37 13.87 10.81
CA ASP A 95 -9.80 15.05 11.54
C ASP A 95 -11.12 15.65 11.05
N SER A 96 -11.40 15.59 9.73
CA SER A 96 -12.48 16.37 9.10
C SER A 96 -13.61 15.56 8.47
N GLU A 97 -13.38 14.30 8.07
CA GLU A 97 -14.42 13.49 7.41
C GLU A 97 -15.53 13.16 8.41
N TYR A 98 -16.79 13.37 8.07
CA TYR A 98 -17.87 13.14 9.03
C TYR A 98 -18.21 11.65 9.13
N ASN A 99 -18.14 10.92 8.01
CA ASN A 99 -18.41 9.49 7.96
C ASN A 99 -17.46 8.71 8.88
N ARG A 100 -18.02 7.81 9.69
CA ARG A 100 -17.26 7.09 10.73
C ARG A 100 -16.30 6.04 10.15
N GLN A 101 -16.71 5.33 9.11
CA GLN A 101 -15.87 4.28 8.49
C GLN A 101 -14.60 4.90 7.90
N LEU A 102 -14.74 5.93 7.07
CA LEU A 102 -13.60 6.57 6.38
C LEU A 102 -12.59 7.17 7.37
N ARG A 103 -13.09 7.78 8.45
CA ARG A 103 -12.22 8.27 9.53
C ARG A 103 -11.47 7.15 10.24
N ASN A 104 -12.16 6.06 10.56
CA ASN A 104 -11.53 4.92 11.20
C ASN A 104 -10.44 4.32 10.31
N MET A 105 -10.71 4.15 9.01
CA MET A 105 -9.71 3.69 8.03
C MET A 105 -8.47 4.60 8.05
N ALA A 106 -8.66 5.92 7.94
CA ALA A 106 -7.55 6.88 7.97
C ALA A 106 -6.77 6.84 9.29
N PHE A 107 -7.48 6.74 10.42
CA PHE A 107 -6.88 6.65 11.75
C PHE A 107 -6.05 5.36 11.92
N GLU A 108 -6.62 4.21 11.57
CA GLU A 108 -5.95 2.90 11.66
C GLU A 108 -4.73 2.84 10.75
N HIS A 109 -4.84 3.36 9.53
CA HIS A 109 -3.72 3.45 8.60
C HIS A 109 -2.57 4.30 9.17
N LEU A 110 -2.85 5.51 9.68
CA LEU A 110 -1.86 6.37 10.31
C LEU A 110 -1.18 5.68 11.50
N GLN A 111 -1.95 5.04 12.37
CA GLN A 111 -1.41 4.32 13.52
C GLN A 111 -0.54 3.13 13.12
N SER A 112 -0.92 2.40 12.08
CA SER A 112 -0.16 1.26 11.55
C SER A 112 1.25 1.66 11.10
N LEU A 113 1.38 2.88 10.56
CA LEU A 113 2.63 3.47 10.10
C LEU A 113 3.41 4.20 11.21
N GLY A 114 2.90 4.18 12.45
CA GLY A 114 3.54 4.81 13.61
C GLY A 114 3.24 6.30 13.77
N HIS A 115 2.35 6.88 12.97
CA HIS A 115 1.93 8.27 13.14
C HIS A 115 0.97 8.43 14.32
N TYR A 116 1.16 9.50 15.07
CA TYR A 116 0.18 9.89 16.07
C TYR A 116 -1.08 10.43 15.37
N ALA A 117 -2.22 9.84 15.70
CA ALA A 117 -3.53 10.24 15.21
C ALA A 117 -4.52 10.17 16.37
N VAL A 118 -5.53 11.04 16.36
CA VAL A 118 -6.58 11.10 17.38
C VAL A 118 -7.94 10.99 16.72
N LEU A 119 -8.74 10.03 17.16
CA LEU A 119 -10.10 9.87 16.66
C LEU A 119 -11.08 10.66 17.55
N ARG A 120 -11.52 11.84 17.09
CA ARG A 120 -12.51 12.65 17.81
C ARG A 120 -13.89 11.99 17.78
N LYS A 121 -14.61 12.00 18.92
CA LYS A 121 -16.01 11.55 18.96
C LYS A 121 -16.85 12.42 18.01
N GLN A 122 -17.68 11.77 17.19
CA GLN A 122 -18.46 12.41 16.12
C GLN A 122 -19.36 13.55 16.62
N LYS A 123 -19.91 13.43 17.83
CA LYS A 123 -20.74 14.49 18.46
C LYS A 123 -20.01 15.81 18.68
N TYR A 124 -18.67 15.82 18.71
CA TYR A 124 -17.84 17.01 18.83
C TYR A 124 -17.29 17.50 17.48
N MET A 125 -17.69 16.87 16.38
CA MET A 125 -17.31 17.31 15.03
C MET A 125 -18.29 18.37 14.52
N GLN A 126 -17.73 19.39 13.88
CA GLN A 126 -18.51 20.47 13.31
C GLN A 126 -18.65 20.26 11.81
N ILE A 127 -19.88 20.43 11.31
CA ILE A 127 -20.14 20.46 9.87
C ILE A 127 -20.09 21.91 9.42
N HIS A 128 -19.02 22.30 8.73
CA HIS A 128 -18.76 23.70 8.33
C HIS A 128 -19.60 24.21 7.14
N THR A 129 -20.60 23.46 6.66
CA THR A 129 -21.48 23.92 5.57
C THR A 129 -22.68 24.71 6.09
N LYS A 130 -22.93 25.89 5.51
CA LYS A 130 -24.16 26.67 5.72
C LYS A 130 -25.38 26.11 4.97
N ASN A 131 -25.15 25.37 3.89
CA ASN A 131 -26.24 24.77 3.09
C ASN A 131 -26.94 23.65 3.87
N ARG A 132 -28.25 23.83 4.14
CA ARG A 132 -29.09 22.91 4.92
C ARG A 132 -29.22 21.52 4.29
N LYS A 133 -29.50 21.43 2.98
CA LYS A 133 -29.62 20.15 2.25
C LYS A 133 -28.31 19.36 2.31
N ARG A 134 -27.18 20.04 2.11
CA ARG A 134 -25.85 19.42 2.20
C ARG A 134 -25.55 18.93 3.61
N LYS A 135 -25.88 19.73 4.64
CA LYS A 135 -25.68 19.36 6.04
C LYS A 135 -26.51 18.12 6.42
N GLN A 136 -27.73 18.04 5.92
CA GLN A 136 -28.60 16.87 6.11
C GLN A 136 -28.01 15.63 5.43
N ARG A 137 -27.63 15.71 4.16
CA ARG A 137 -26.99 14.59 3.44
C ARG A 137 -25.75 14.06 4.17
N ILE A 138 -24.87 14.94 4.65
CA ILE A 138 -23.67 14.53 5.42
C ILE A 138 -24.04 13.76 6.70
N LYS A 139 -25.14 14.14 7.36
CA LYS A 139 -25.62 13.44 8.57
C LYS A 139 -26.24 12.09 8.23
N GLU A 140 -26.94 11.99 7.11
CA GLU A 140 -27.53 10.73 6.61
C GLU A 140 -26.43 9.73 6.24
N THR A 141 -25.43 10.17 5.47
CA THR A 141 -24.31 9.33 5.02
C THR A 141 -23.25 9.09 6.12
N ALA A 142 -23.48 9.57 7.35
CA ALA A 142 -22.49 9.57 8.43
C ALA A 142 -22.13 8.17 8.95
N TYR A 143 -23.09 7.24 8.85
CA TYR A 143 -23.00 5.87 9.33
C TYR A 143 -23.05 4.84 8.20
N GLU A 144 -23.06 5.29 6.94
CA GLU A 144 -22.92 4.39 5.80
C GLU A 144 -21.59 3.66 5.89
N VAL A 145 -21.66 2.35 5.66
CA VAL A 145 -20.51 1.44 5.64
C VAL A 145 -20.53 0.71 4.32
N TYR A 146 -19.36 0.57 3.70
CA TYR A 146 -19.19 -0.26 2.53
C TYR A 146 -18.04 -1.24 2.74
N ASN A 147 -18.33 -2.53 2.65
CA ASN A 147 -17.34 -3.59 2.73
C ASN A 147 -17.03 -4.09 1.33
N ILE A 148 -15.76 -4.30 1.05
CA ILE A 148 -15.29 -4.78 -0.25
C ILE A 148 -15.23 -6.29 -0.22
N GLU A 149 -15.79 -6.93 -1.25
CA GLU A 149 -15.83 -8.39 -1.39
C GLU A 149 -14.45 -8.94 -1.76
N ALA A 150 -13.63 -8.13 -2.44
CA ALA A 150 -12.23 -8.39 -2.73
C ALA A 150 -12.04 -9.61 -3.63
N ILE A 151 -12.82 -9.65 -4.71
CA ILE A 151 -12.87 -10.73 -5.70
C ILE A 151 -12.21 -10.26 -7.01
N PRO A 152 -11.45 -11.11 -7.74
CA PRO A 152 -10.80 -10.73 -9.00
C PRO A 152 -11.71 -10.02 -10.03
N GLN A 153 -12.93 -10.51 -10.23
CA GLN A 153 -13.93 -9.94 -11.15
C GLN A 153 -14.31 -8.49 -10.79
N GLU A 154 -14.38 -8.18 -9.50
CA GLU A 154 -14.64 -6.82 -9.02
C GLU A 154 -13.48 -5.88 -9.39
N LEU A 155 -12.24 -6.35 -9.27
CA LEU A 155 -11.06 -5.57 -9.64
C LEU A 155 -10.98 -5.36 -11.16
N GLU A 156 -11.22 -6.40 -11.95
CA GLU A 156 -11.27 -6.33 -13.40
C GLU A 156 -12.27 -5.27 -13.86
N TYR A 157 -13.53 -5.38 -13.43
CA TYR A 157 -14.56 -4.39 -13.74
C TYR A 157 -14.12 -2.97 -13.39
N ARG A 158 -13.47 -2.78 -12.23
CA ARG A 158 -12.99 -1.47 -11.80
C ARG A 158 -11.83 -0.95 -12.62
N ILE A 159 -10.91 -1.80 -13.07
CA ILE A 159 -9.83 -1.39 -13.98
C ILE A 159 -10.42 -0.85 -15.29
N GLU A 160 -11.47 -1.49 -15.79
CA GLU A 160 -12.12 -1.11 -17.04
C GLU A 160 -13.05 0.09 -16.92
N ASN A 161 -13.68 0.32 -15.77
CA ASN A 161 -14.76 1.31 -15.64
C ASN A 161 -14.40 2.48 -14.72
N SER A 162 -13.58 2.26 -13.69
CA SER A 162 -13.41 3.22 -12.61
C SER A 162 -12.25 4.19 -12.85
N LYS A 163 -12.49 5.47 -12.56
CA LYS A 163 -11.53 6.55 -12.84
C LYS A 163 -10.24 6.41 -12.03
N GLU A 164 -10.35 5.95 -10.78
CA GLU A 164 -9.20 5.76 -9.88
C GLU A 164 -8.25 4.65 -10.34
N GLN A 165 -8.72 3.66 -11.12
CA GLN A 165 -7.86 2.62 -11.68
C GLN A 165 -7.25 3.04 -13.02
N LYS A 166 -8.01 3.75 -13.86
CA LYS A 166 -7.56 4.19 -15.20
C LYS A 166 -6.41 5.19 -15.16
N ILE A 167 -6.36 6.04 -14.14
CA ILE A 167 -5.29 7.04 -13.99
C ILE A 167 -3.96 6.45 -13.50
N LYS A 168 -3.96 5.19 -13.08
CA LYS A 168 -2.75 4.56 -12.55
C LYS A 168 -1.79 4.23 -13.68
N THR A 169 -0.54 4.56 -13.44
CA THR A 169 0.58 4.25 -14.31
C THR A 169 1.76 3.79 -13.48
N TYR A 170 2.53 2.85 -14.02
CA TYR A 170 3.69 2.28 -13.34
C TYR A 170 4.93 2.46 -14.21
N ASP A 171 6.08 2.70 -13.58
CA ASP A 171 7.35 2.72 -14.31
C ASP A 171 7.77 1.29 -14.65
N TYR A 172 7.55 0.35 -13.73
CA TYR A 172 7.94 -1.04 -13.88
C TYR A 172 6.84 -2.00 -13.44
N PHE A 173 6.64 -3.07 -14.20
CA PHE A 173 6.00 -4.30 -13.76
C PHE A 173 7.08 -5.29 -13.36
N VAL A 174 7.02 -5.90 -12.18
CA VAL A 174 8.00 -6.92 -11.75
C VAL A 174 7.45 -8.32 -11.96
N SER A 175 7.99 -9.03 -12.95
CA SER A 175 7.73 -10.45 -13.18
C SER A 175 8.76 -11.28 -12.43
N HIS A 176 8.30 -12.19 -11.57
CA HIS A 176 9.14 -12.87 -10.60
C HIS A 176 8.46 -14.16 -10.09
N SER A 177 9.23 -15.02 -9.43
CA SER A 177 8.66 -16.15 -8.70
C SER A 177 8.25 -15.75 -7.29
N SER A 178 7.13 -16.29 -6.83
CA SER A 178 6.69 -16.05 -5.46
C SER A 178 7.66 -16.52 -4.36
N SER A 179 8.60 -17.40 -4.70
CA SER A 179 9.66 -17.86 -3.81
C SER A 179 10.73 -16.79 -3.53
N ASP A 180 10.83 -15.76 -4.37
CA ASP A 180 11.89 -14.74 -4.32
C ASP A 180 11.43 -13.45 -3.62
N TYR A 181 10.52 -13.59 -2.65
CA TYR A 181 9.85 -12.47 -1.99
C TYR A 181 10.81 -11.43 -1.39
N GLU A 182 11.84 -11.84 -0.65
CA GLU A 182 12.76 -10.91 0.03
C GLU A 182 13.65 -10.16 -0.97
N SER A 183 14.12 -10.83 -2.03
CA SER A 183 14.90 -10.22 -3.11
C SER A 183 14.05 -9.19 -3.85
N VAL A 184 12.83 -9.55 -4.27
CA VAL A 184 11.89 -8.64 -4.94
C VAL A 184 11.53 -7.45 -4.03
N GLN A 185 11.33 -7.68 -2.74
CA GLN A 185 11.05 -6.61 -1.77
C GLN A 185 12.24 -5.62 -1.67
N SER A 186 13.47 -6.10 -1.71
CA SER A 186 14.69 -5.29 -1.69
C SER A 186 14.88 -4.48 -2.99
N LEU A 187 14.57 -5.10 -4.14
CA LEU A 187 14.52 -4.43 -5.44
C LEU A 187 13.50 -3.28 -5.43
N ILE A 188 12.26 -3.54 -4.99
CA ILE A 188 11.19 -2.53 -4.94
C ILE A 188 11.58 -1.38 -4.00
N THR A 189 12.16 -1.67 -2.84
CA THR A 189 12.64 -0.64 -1.92
C THR A 189 13.70 0.26 -2.58
N SER A 190 14.60 -0.31 -3.37
CA SER A 190 15.64 0.46 -4.06
C SER A 190 15.07 1.29 -5.22
N LEU A 191 14.11 0.75 -5.98
CA LEU A 191 13.40 1.48 -7.03
C LEU A 191 12.56 2.64 -6.47
N ASN A 192 11.89 2.44 -5.33
CA ASN A 192 11.14 3.49 -4.66
C ASN A 192 12.04 4.65 -4.17
N LYS A 193 13.26 4.34 -3.69
CA LYS A 193 14.25 5.38 -3.35
C LYS A 193 14.67 6.22 -4.56
N ALA A 194 14.63 5.64 -5.77
CA ALA A 194 14.80 6.35 -7.04
C ALA A 194 13.50 6.99 -7.58
N ASN A 195 12.45 7.05 -6.74
CA ASN A 195 11.11 7.55 -7.04
C ASN A 195 10.45 6.86 -8.26
N LYS A 196 10.60 5.53 -8.37
CA LYS A 196 10.02 4.72 -9.45
C LYS A 196 8.83 3.91 -8.95
N ASN A 197 7.69 4.04 -9.61
CA ASN A 197 6.47 3.32 -9.25
C ASN A 197 6.48 1.90 -9.78
N VAL A 198 6.36 0.93 -8.89
CA VAL A 198 6.47 -0.48 -9.23
C VAL A 198 5.14 -1.19 -9.03
N TYR A 199 4.70 -1.91 -10.06
CA TYR A 199 3.65 -2.89 -9.93
C TYR A 199 4.22 -4.25 -9.50
N CYS A 200 3.69 -4.78 -8.42
CA CYS A 200 3.91 -6.15 -7.96
C CYS A 200 2.58 -6.64 -7.36
N ASP A 201 2.11 -7.78 -7.83
CA ASP A 201 0.84 -8.43 -7.49
C ASP A 201 0.53 -8.43 -5.97
N TRP A 202 1.44 -8.90 -5.11
CA TRP A 202 1.21 -9.00 -3.67
C TRP A 202 1.28 -7.66 -2.92
N LYS A 203 1.74 -6.59 -3.56
CA LYS A 203 1.71 -5.24 -3.01
C LYS A 203 0.50 -4.46 -3.49
N ALA A 204 0.26 -4.50 -4.79
CA ALA A 204 -0.75 -3.70 -5.43
C ALA A 204 -2.14 -4.32 -5.26
N ASP A 205 -2.31 -5.62 -5.48
CA ASP A 205 -3.63 -6.23 -5.67
C ASP A 205 -3.88 -7.47 -4.79
N ASN A 206 -3.06 -7.70 -3.74
CA ASN A 206 -3.15 -8.84 -2.80
C ASN A 206 -4.56 -9.13 -2.23
N ASN A 207 -5.35 -8.07 -2.02
CA ASN A 207 -6.71 -8.24 -1.50
C ASN A 207 -7.61 -9.00 -2.51
N TYR A 208 -7.36 -8.82 -3.81
CA TYR A 208 -8.14 -9.38 -4.91
C TYR A 208 -7.49 -10.62 -5.53
N LEU A 209 -6.18 -10.58 -5.78
CA LEU A 209 -5.45 -11.65 -6.46
C LEU A 209 -4.94 -12.70 -5.47
N LYS A 210 -5.88 -13.49 -4.92
CA LYS A 210 -5.54 -14.63 -4.05
C LYS A 210 -5.21 -15.84 -4.91
N ARG A 211 -4.15 -16.57 -4.56
CA ARG A 211 -3.68 -17.75 -5.33
C ARG A 211 -4.73 -18.86 -5.52
N HIS A 212 -5.68 -18.98 -4.59
CA HIS A 212 -6.77 -19.97 -4.69
C HIS A 212 -7.98 -19.47 -5.50
N LEU A 213 -7.96 -18.22 -5.97
CA LEU A 213 -9.01 -17.57 -6.79
C LEU A 213 -8.50 -17.25 -8.20
N VAL A 214 -7.43 -17.92 -8.64
CA VAL A 214 -6.87 -17.74 -9.97
C VAL A 214 -7.93 -18.16 -11.00
N CYS A 215 -8.21 -17.26 -11.93
CA CYS A 215 -9.22 -17.41 -12.97
C CYS A 215 -8.92 -16.46 -14.13
N GLU A 216 -9.74 -16.47 -15.17
CA GLU A 216 -9.60 -15.59 -16.34
C GLU A 216 -9.55 -14.10 -15.97
N ALA A 217 -10.33 -13.66 -14.98
CA ALA A 217 -10.27 -12.28 -14.48
C ALA A 217 -8.89 -11.92 -13.90
N THR A 218 -8.18 -12.88 -13.28
CA THR A 218 -6.80 -12.66 -12.80
C THR A 218 -5.84 -12.41 -13.96
N LYS A 219 -5.96 -13.20 -15.03
CA LYS A 219 -5.18 -13.01 -16.28
C LYS A 219 -5.45 -11.64 -16.89
N ASN A 220 -6.71 -11.22 -16.99
CA ASN A 220 -7.09 -9.92 -17.55
C ASN A 220 -6.59 -8.74 -16.71
N VAL A 221 -6.65 -8.86 -15.38
CA VAL A 221 -6.05 -7.86 -14.47
C VAL A 221 -4.55 -7.74 -14.72
N ILE A 222 -3.81 -8.85 -14.78
CA ILE A 222 -2.37 -8.84 -15.02
C ILE A 222 -2.04 -8.21 -16.38
N ASN A 223 -2.76 -8.58 -17.43
CA ASN A 223 -2.63 -8.00 -18.77
C ASN A 223 -2.76 -6.47 -18.73
N LYS A 224 -3.82 -5.97 -18.08
CA LYS A 224 -4.03 -4.52 -17.92
C LYS A 224 -2.94 -3.83 -17.10
N ARG A 225 -2.36 -4.51 -16.10
CA ARG A 225 -1.26 -3.97 -15.29
C ARG A 225 0.05 -3.91 -16.08
N ILE A 226 0.29 -4.88 -16.96
CA ILE A 226 1.39 -4.84 -17.94
C ILE A 226 1.19 -3.66 -18.91
N GLU A 227 0.00 -3.48 -19.45
CA GLU A 227 -0.33 -2.34 -20.32
C GLU A 227 -0.07 -0.99 -19.62
N GLN A 228 -0.49 -0.85 -18.35
CA GLN A 228 -0.29 0.34 -17.51
C GLN A 228 1.18 0.58 -17.10
N SER A 229 2.07 -0.38 -17.32
CA SER A 229 3.48 -0.29 -16.97
C SER A 229 4.33 0.15 -18.16
N LYS A 230 5.33 1.00 -17.93
CA LYS A 230 6.22 1.48 -19.00
C LYS A 230 7.19 0.38 -19.46
N LYS A 231 7.77 -0.37 -18.53
CA LYS A 231 8.73 -1.46 -18.78
C LYS A 231 8.47 -2.64 -17.86
N ILE A 232 9.03 -3.79 -18.20
CA ILE A 232 8.99 -4.99 -17.34
C ILE A 232 10.37 -5.21 -16.74
N ILE A 233 10.43 -5.62 -15.49
CA ILE A 233 11.63 -6.17 -14.85
C ILE A 233 11.37 -7.64 -14.59
N PHE A 234 12.15 -8.49 -15.22
CA PHE A 234 12.25 -9.91 -14.93
C PHE A 234 13.30 -10.12 -13.84
N VAL A 235 12.90 -10.73 -12.72
CA VAL A 235 13.85 -11.18 -11.70
C VAL A 235 14.29 -12.60 -12.04
N ASP A 236 15.54 -12.74 -12.48
CA ASP A 236 16.08 -14.00 -12.96
C ASP A 236 16.50 -14.91 -11.80
N SER A 237 15.83 -16.05 -11.70
CA SER A 237 16.10 -17.12 -10.75
C SER A 237 15.67 -18.46 -11.35
N VAL A 238 16.19 -19.56 -10.81
CA VAL A 238 15.74 -20.90 -11.20
C VAL A 238 14.23 -21.07 -11.01
N ALA A 239 13.66 -20.47 -9.95
CA ALA A 239 12.24 -20.56 -9.66
C ALA A 239 11.39 -19.70 -10.62
N SER A 240 11.90 -18.55 -11.06
CA SER A 240 11.16 -17.67 -11.98
C SER A 240 11.18 -18.20 -13.42
N ARG A 241 12.31 -18.78 -13.87
CA ARG A 241 12.39 -19.45 -15.19
C ARG A 241 11.46 -20.65 -15.32
N ASN A 242 11.21 -21.37 -14.22
CA ASN A 242 10.29 -22.51 -14.20
C ASN A 242 8.81 -22.14 -13.96
N SER A 243 8.48 -20.84 -13.84
CA SER A 243 7.13 -20.39 -13.55
C SER A 243 6.31 -20.18 -14.84
N CYS A 244 5.16 -20.84 -14.92
CA CYS A 244 4.20 -20.67 -16.01
C CYS A 244 3.69 -19.23 -16.11
N TRP A 245 3.44 -18.58 -14.98
CA TRP A 245 3.01 -17.18 -14.91
C TRP A 245 4.06 -16.22 -15.43
N VAL A 246 5.32 -16.42 -15.04
CA VAL A 246 6.43 -15.57 -15.52
C VAL A 246 6.57 -15.72 -17.02
N LYS A 247 6.56 -16.96 -17.54
CA LYS A 247 6.61 -17.21 -18.98
C LYS A 247 5.45 -16.50 -19.71
N TYR A 248 4.24 -16.60 -19.18
CA TYR A 248 3.06 -15.92 -19.72
C TYR A 248 3.23 -14.38 -19.72
N GLU A 249 3.60 -13.78 -18.58
CA GLU A 249 3.77 -12.34 -18.41
C GLU A 249 4.81 -11.76 -19.37
N LEU A 250 5.95 -12.45 -19.56
CA LEU A 250 7.01 -12.02 -20.46
C LEU A 250 6.57 -12.09 -21.93
N ASN A 251 5.86 -13.15 -22.34
CA ASN A 251 5.30 -13.23 -23.70
C ASN A 251 4.29 -12.13 -23.97
N TYR A 252 3.33 -11.94 -23.05
CA TYR A 252 2.32 -10.91 -23.20
C TYR A 252 2.96 -9.52 -23.29
N ALA A 253 3.92 -9.22 -22.43
CA ALA A 253 4.65 -7.96 -22.48
C ALA A 253 5.43 -7.75 -23.79
N ASN A 254 6.08 -8.80 -24.29
CA ASN A 254 6.79 -8.76 -25.57
C ASN A 254 5.83 -8.49 -26.74
N GLN A 255 4.66 -9.14 -26.76
CA GLN A 255 3.60 -8.89 -27.75
C GLN A 255 3.09 -7.45 -27.68
N GLN A 256 3.00 -6.86 -26.48
CA GLN A 256 2.64 -5.45 -26.28
C GLN A 256 3.80 -4.47 -26.58
N GLY A 257 4.96 -4.95 -27.06
CA GLY A 257 6.13 -4.13 -27.37
C GLY A 257 6.80 -3.48 -26.16
N LYS A 258 6.61 -4.05 -24.96
CA LYS A 258 7.21 -3.53 -23.73
C LYS A 258 8.68 -3.93 -23.65
N ALA A 259 9.55 -2.99 -23.28
CA ALA A 259 10.94 -3.31 -23.02
C ALA A 259 11.07 -4.19 -21.76
N ILE A 260 11.74 -5.33 -21.90
CA ILE A 260 12.01 -6.28 -20.82
C ILE A 260 13.43 -6.07 -20.31
N LEU A 261 13.54 -5.72 -19.04
CA LEU A 261 14.79 -5.61 -18.30
C LEU A 261 14.96 -6.84 -17.42
N VAL A 262 16.20 -7.26 -17.18
CA VAL A 262 16.52 -8.39 -16.32
C VAL A 262 17.45 -7.96 -15.19
N SER A 263 17.24 -8.57 -14.03
CA SER A 263 18.14 -8.46 -12.89
C SER A 263 18.24 -9.82 -12.21
N SER A 264 19.46 -10.29 -11.95
CA SER A 264 19.65 -11.57 -11.28
C SER A 264 19.26 -11.48 -9.81
N LYS A 265 18.65 -12.54 -9.29
CA LYS A 265 18.33 -12.65 -7.87
C LYS A 265 19.57 -12.45 -6.99
N ASP A 266 20.67 -13.13 -7.33
CA ASP A 266 21.90 -13.12 -6.53
C ASP A 266 22.48 -11.69 -6.44
N SER A 267 22.48 -10.94 -7.56
CA SER A 267 22.92 -9.54 -7.55
C SER A 267 22.03 -8.65 -6.69
N ILE A 268 20.71 -8.88 -6.69
CA ILE A 268 19.77 -8.13 -5.83
C ILE A 268 20.05 -8.42 -4.35
N ASP A 269 20.29 -9.69 -4.00
CA ASP A 269 20.56 -10.11 -2.62
C ASP A 269 21.89 -9.54 -2.09
N GLU A 270 22.88 -9.37 -2.97
CA GLU A 270 24.14 -8.67 -2.67
C GLU A 270 24.01 -7.14 -2.64
N GLY A 271 22.84 -6.60 -3.05
CA GLY A 271 22.56 -5.16 -3.09
C GLY A 271 23.01 -4.46 -4.38
N TYR A 272 23.49 -5.19 -5.37
CA TYR A 272 23.89 -4.69 -6.69
C TYR A 272 22.74 -4.80 -7.69
N ILE A 273 21.93 -3.75 -7.77
CA ILE A 273 20.80 -3.71 -8.71
C ILE A 273 21.26 -3.12 -10.04
N CYS A 274 21.62 -3.99 -10.98
CA CYS A 274 21.79 -3.65 -12.39
C CYS A 274 20.55 -4.10 -13.18
N LEU A 275 20.04 -3.22 -14.04
CA LEU A 275 18.93 -3.52 -14.95
C LEU A 275 19.46 -3.52 -16.38
N GLU A 276 19.54 -4.71 -16.97
CA GLU A 276 20.03 -4.90 -18.33
C GLU A 276 18.88 -5.28 -19.26
N THR A 277 19.00 -5.03 -20.57
CA THR A 277 18.00 -5.53 -21.52
C THR A 277 18.11 -7.05 -21.62
N LEU A 278 16.98 -7.75 -21.48
CA LEU A 278 16.94 -9.19 -21.65
C LEU A 278 17.26 -9.53 -23.12
N LYS A 279 18.37 -10.25 -23.34
CA LYS A 279 18.79 -10.73 -24.66
C LYS A 279 18.34 -12.15 -24.97
N ASP A 280 17.99 -12.90 -23.93
CA ASP A 280 17.61 -14.30 -24.03
C ASP A 280 16.12 -14.39 -24.41
N GLU A 281 15.80 -15.26 -25.35
CA GLU A 281 14.47 -15.48 -25.91
C GLU A 281 13.82 -16.77 -25.38
N TRP A 282 14.37 -17.39 -24.33
CA TRP A 282 13.87 -18.64 -23.72
C TRP A 282 12.37 -18.68 -23.43
N PHE A 283 11.76 -17.52 -23.19
CA PHE A 283 10.36 -17.42 -22.83
C PHE A 283 9.43 -17.45 -24.05
N ILE A 284 9.91 -17.13 -25.26
CA ILE A 284 9.08 -16.99 -26.47
C ILE A 284 8.30 -18.27 -26.75
N ASP A 285 6.98 -18.15 -26.83
CA ASP A 285 6.07 -19.26 -27.09
C ASP A 285 4.84 -18.76 -27.87
N SER A 286 4.53 -19.39 -29.01
CA SER A 286 3.40 -18.99 -29.86
C SER A 286 2.05 -19.28 -29.21
N ASP A 287 1.97 -20.30 -28.36
CA ASP A 287 0.73 -20.75 -27.72
C ASP A 287 0.68 -20.37 -26.23
N TYR A 288 1.40 -19.30 -25.86
CA TYR A 288 1.60 -18.93 -24.46
C TYR A 288 0.29 -18.66 -23.70
N GLU A 289 -0.79 -18.28 -24.40
CA GLU A 289 -2.10 -18.06 -23.78
C GLU A 289 -2.71 -19.31 -23.16
N SER A 290 -2.31 -20.49 -23.64
CA SER A 290 -2.77 -21.80 -23.17
C SER A 290 -1.93 -22.38 -22.02
N ILE A 291 -0.79 -21.75 -21.70
CA ILE A 291 0.11 -22.18 -20.62
C ILE A 291 -0.59 -22.15 -19.26
N LEU A 292 -1.47 -21.18 -19.06
CA LEU A 292 -2.22 -21.03 -17.83
C LEU A 292 -3.45 -21.94 -17.88
N GLN A 293 -3.44 -23.00 -17.07
CA GLN A 293 -4.60 -23.86 -16.84
C GLN A 293 -5.58 -23.14 -15.88
N LEU A 294 -6.32 -22.17 -16.40
CA LEU A 294 -7.29 -21.32 -15.66
C LEU A 294 -8.70 -21.89 -15.67
#